data_AF-A0A7S1UQK0-F1
#
_entry.id   AF-A0A7S1UQK0-F1
#
_cell.length_a   1.000
_cell.length_b   1.000
_cell.length_c   1.000
_cell.angle_alpha   90.00
_cell.angle_beta   90.00
_cell.angle_gamma   90.00
#
_symmetry.space_group_name_H-M   'P 1'
#
loop_
_entity.id
_entity.type
_entity.pdbx_description
1 polymer ?
#
loop_
_entity_poly.entity_id
_entity_poly.type
_entity_poly.pdbx_seq_one_letter_code
_entity_poly.pdbx_strand_id
1 'polypeptide(L)'
;HDLSEVIHQKTNGNAFVLRLFLEKLISSEVLMICPTKDLHSGNNASRRWTWDLEQVSARSSESTGLLLAAKVLQLPRNLQELLKVASCLGYAFQVNDLKLVVTSLHTSDLTEVSASPVNEITETIILNMLKSAEMAGVVAASRRLRTFEFTHDRVYDAVHETVGNGLGRDLLYLKLGRCLAASNDDDESVDSEISAYLITSLLNQGSSRMCQFERIALARRNLTTAKDALAKCAFDRATEFVHRGISLVPKDAMWMEEYDLALELHTVAAQLASVRGSPDDFANEVIIHGRCFRDRLPAYITKIDFLGWTGHFDDAMSLGLDFLEQLGETIPRKPSKVRVAYEWAMTKQT
;
A
#
# COMPACT_ATOMS: atom_id res chain seq x y z
N HIS A 1 -36.60 19.85 14.56
CA HIS A 1 -35.81 19.25 13.46
C HIS A 1 -36.74 18.45 12.59
N ASP A 2 -36.67 18.67 11.28
CA ASP A 2 -37.40 17.85 10.34
C ASP A 2 -36.73 16.45 10.27
N LEU A 3 -37.52 15.40 10.05
CA LEU A 3 -37.00 14.04 9.87
C LEU A 3 -35.95 14.01 8.73
N SER A 4 -36.19 14.79 7.68
CA SER A 4 -35.30 14.93 6.53
C SER A 4 -33.89 15.41 6.93
N GLU A 5 -33.80 16.36 7.86
CA GLU A 5 -32.56 16.96 8.34
C GLU A 5 -31.74 15.96 9.16
N VAL A 6 -32.40 15.25 10.09
CA VAL A 6 -31.75 14.22 10.92
C VAL A 6 -31.24 13.07 10.06
N ILE A 7 -32.05 12.62 9.10
CA ILE A 7 -31.66 11.56 8.16
C ILE A 7 -30.49 12.04 7.28
N HIS A 8 -30.54 13.26 6.75
CA HIS A 8 -29.46 13.80 5.92
C HIS A 8 -28.13 13.87 6.69
N GLN A 9 -28.14 14.37 7.92
CA GLN A 9 -26.96 14.40 8.79
C GLN A 9 -26.42 13.00 9.10
N LYS A 10 -27.31 12.04 9.40
CA LYS A 10 -26.93 10.66 9.73
C LYS A 10 -26.36 9.89 8.53
N THR A 11 -26.79 10.25 7.32
CA THR A 11 -26.47 9.52 6.08
C THR A 11 -25.42 10.24 5.23
N ASN A 12 -25.04 11.47 5.61
CA ASN A 12 -24.16 12.38 4.89
C ASN A 12 -24.56 12.56 3.40
N GLY A 13 -25.87 12.54 3.13
CA GLY A 13 -26.41 12.65 1.77
C GLY A 13 -26.19 11.44 0.85
N ASN A 14 -25.62 10.34 1.33
CA ASN A 14 -25.42 9.14 0.52
C ASN A 14 -26.76 8.41 0.32
N ALA A 15 -27.24 8.36 -0.93
CA ALA A 15 -28.55 7.78 -1.28
C ALA A 15 -28.68 6.29 -0.90
N PHE A 16 -27.58 5.54 -0.86
CA PHE A 16 -27.59 4.14 -0.44
C PHE A 16 -27.69 4.01 1.08
N VAL A 17 -26.92 4.81 1.83
CA VAL A 17 -26.97 4.85 3.29
C VAL A 17 -28.34 5.34 3.75
N LEU A 18 -28.91 6.32 3.05
CA LEU A 18 -30.28 6.78 3.23
C LEU A 18 -31.27 5.62 3.15
N ARG A 19 -31.23 4.84 2.06
CA ARG A 19 -32.09 3.67 1.90
C ARG A 19 -31.92 2.67 3.04
N LEU A 20 -30.69 2.36 3.41
CA LEU A 20 -30.40 1.36 4.44
C LEU A 20 -30.82 1.81 5.84
N PHE A 21 -30.62 3.09 6.14
CA PHE A 21 -31.06 3.70 7.39
C PHE A 21 -32.58 3.70 7.48
N LEU A 22 -33.29 4.02 6.39
CA LEU A 22 -34.75 3.91 6.31
C LEU A 22 -35.24 2.48 6.50
N GLU A 23 -34.63 1.50 5.83
CA GLU A 23 -34.95 0.07 6.00
C GLU A 23 -34.75 -0.39 7.46
N LYS A 24 -33.68 0.08 8.13
CA LYS A 24 -33.41 -0.19 9.56
C LYS A 24 -34.44 0.47 10.47
N LEU A 25 -34.87 1.70 10.18
CA LEU A 25 -35.92 2.37 10.95
C LEU A 25 -37.27 1.67 10.80
N ILE A 26 -37.61 1.23 9.59
CA ILE A 26 -38.85 0.49 9.28
C ILE A 26 -38.89 -0.87 9.96
N SER A 27 -37.84 -1.69 9.77
CA SER A 27 -37.75 -3.05 10.35
C SER A 27 -37.78 -3.11 11.87
N SER A 28 -37.56 -1.96 12.51
CA SER A 28 -37.51 -1.81 13.95
C SER A 28 -38.66 -0.99 14.53
N GLU A 29 -39.67 -0.73 13.72
CA GLU A 29 -40.92 -0.05 14.11
C GLU A 29 -40.75 1.40 14.60
N VAL A 30 -39.60 2.04 14.35
CA VAL A 30 -39.38 3.46 14.64
C VAL A 30 -39.96 4.36 13.55
N LEU A 31 -39.99 3.87 12.30
CA LEU A 31 -40.65 4.49 11.17
C LEU A 31 -41.78 3.56 10.72
N MET A 32 -43.04 3.94 10.94
CA MET A 32 -44.20 3.09 10.65
C MET A 32 -45.26 3.81 9.83
N ILE A 33 -46.10 3.04 9.16
CA ILE A 33 -47.29 3.56 8.48
C ILE A 33 -48.48 3.34 9.41
N CYS A 34 -49.02 4.42 9.97
CA CYS A 34 -50.23 4.35 10.77
C CYS A 34 -51.47 4.63 9.89
N PRO A 35 -52.51 3.77 9.95
CA PRO A 35 -53.81 4.10 9.38
C PRO A 35 -54.48 5.15 10.28
N THR A 36 -54.76 6.34 9.75
CA THR A 36 -55.51 7.35 10.50
C THR A 36 -57.01 7.06 10.39
N LYS A 37 -57.70 7.01 11.54
CA LYS A 37 -59.16 7.07 11.58
C LYS A 37 -59.56 8.54 11.44
N ASP A 38 -59.72 9.01 10.22
CA ASP A 38 -60.33 10.31 9.98
C ASP A 38 -61.83 10.22 10.31
N LEU A 39 -62.22 10.50 11.56
CA LEU A 39 -63.60 10.43 12.04
C LEU A 39 -64.57 11.41 11.34
N HIS A 40 -64.07 12.28 10.45
CA HIS A 40 -64.84 13.34 9.80
C HIS A 40 -64.92 13.21 8.27
N SER A 41 -64.37 12.16 7.66
CA SER A 41 -64.47 11.93 6.21
C SER A 41 -64.88 10.50 5.92
N GLY A 42 -66.10 10.32 5.44
CA GLY A 42 -66.75 9.02 5.23
C GLY A 42 -66.16 8.12 4.14
N ASN A 43 -64.96 8.36 3.60
CA ASN A 43 -64.30 7.41 2.70
C ASN A 43 -62.84 7.78 2.38
N ASN A 44 -61.89 7.39 3.25
CA ASN A 44 -60.54 6.92 2.91
C ASN A 44 -59.68 6.96 4.18
N ALA A 45 -59.30 5.79 4.71
CA ALA A 45 -58.25 5.73 5.72
C ALA A 45 -56.94 6.22 5.09
N SER A 46 -56.52 7.46 5.41
CA SER A 46 -55.24 7.96 4.92
C SER A 46 -54.10 7.26 5.68
N ARG A 47 -53.15 6.70 4.93
CA ARG A 47 -51.95 6.07 5.48
C ARG A 47 -50.90 7.17 5.63
N ARG A 48 -50.49 7.50 6.85
CA ARG A 48 -49.40 8.45 7.11
C ARG A 48 -48.22 7.75 7.74
N TRP A 49 -47.03 8.19 7.33
CA TRP A 49 -45.81 7.85 8.05
C TRP A 49 -45.82 8.54 9.41
N THR A 50 -45.49 7.78 10.44
CA THR A 50 -45.32 8.23 11.81
C THR A 50 -43.95 7.81 12.29
N TRP A 51 -43.27 8.70 13.02
CA TRP A 51 -41.92 8.49 13.50
C TRP A 51 -41.72 9.14 14.87
N ASP A 52 -40.79 8.59 15.62
CA ASP A 52 -40.30 9.18 16.87
C ASP A 52 -38.93 9.82 16.62
N LEU A 53 -38.88 11.15 16.63
CA LEU A 53 -37.65 11.92 16.37
C LEU A 53 -36.56 11.66 17.41
N GLU A 54 -36.91 11.40 18.67
CA GLU A 54 -35.94 11.09 19.71
C GLU A 54 -35.34 9.71 19.47
N GLN A 55 -36.15 8.72 19.10
CA GLN A 55 -35.64 7.38 18.75
C GLN A 55 -34.83 7.37 17.45
N VAL A 56 -35.21 8.16 16.45
CA VAL A 56 -34.42 8.31 15.21
C VAL A 56 -33.07 8.97 15.52
N SER A 57 -33.04 9.97 16.39
CA SER A 57 -31.82 10.70 16.77
C SER A 57 -30.90 9.87 17.66
N ALA A 58 -31.48 9.14 18.62
CA ALA A 58 -30.78 8.27 19.58
C ALA A 58 -30.14 7.05 18.92
N ARG A 59 -30.65 6.63 17.75
CA ARG A 59 -29.98 5.61 16.96
C ARG A 59 -28.70 6.17 16.38
N SER A 60 -27.59 5.49 16.65
CA SER A 60 -26.36 5.72 15.89
C SER A 60 -26.69 5.49 14.41
N SER A 61 -26.34 6.44 13.54
CA SER A 61 -25.91 5.98 12.22
C SER A 61 -24.68 5.16 12.53
N GLU A 62 -24.78 3.84 12.35
CA GLU A 62 -23.55 3.08 12.14
C GLU A 62 -22.76 3.86 11.08
N SER A 63 -21.46 4.03 11.31
CA SER A 63 -20.60 4.62 10.28
C SER A 63 -20.98 3.97 8.96
N THR A 64 -21.21 4.77 7.93
CA THR A 64 -21.63 4.30 6.61
C THR A 64 -20.75 3.15 6.11
N GLY A 65 -19.46 3.21 6.46
CA GLY A 65 -18.49 2.15 6.27
C GLY A 65 -18.77 0.84 7.03
N LEU A 66 -19.24 0.87 8.28
CA LEU A 66 -19.60 -0.33 9.06
C LEU A 66 -20.83 -1.05 8.51
N LEU A 67 -21.83 -0.30 8.04
CA LEU A 67 -23.02 -0.86 7.38
C LEU A 67 -22.66 -1.51 6.04
N LEU A 68 -21.82 -0.86 5.24
CA LEU A 68 -21.33 -1.40 3.98
C LEU A 68 -20.44 -2.63 4.21
N ALA A 69 -19.58 -2.60 5.24
CA ALA A 69 -18.78 -3.74 5.67
C ALA A 69 -19.64 -4.97 6.03
N ALA A 70 -20.71 -4.79 6.81
CA ALA A 70 -21.63 -5.87 7.15
C ALA A 70 -22.33 -6.46 5.91
N LYS A 71 -22.57 -5.64 4.87
CA LYS A 71 -23.15 -6.09 3.60
C LYS A 71 -22.19 -6.91 2.75
N VAL A 72 -20.87 -6.73 2.87
CA VAL A 72 -19.88 -7.56 2.16
C VAL A 72 -20.14 -9.04 2.42
N LEU A 73 -20.42 -9.39 3.68
CA LEU A 73 -20.70 -10.77 4.10
C LEU A 73 -22.04 -11.32 3.55
N GLN A 74 -22.94 -10.45 3.09
CA GLN A 74 -24.24 -10.82 2.51
C GLN A 74 -24.19 -10.95 0.99
N LEU A 75 -23.08 -10.59 0.34
CA LEU A 75 -22.94 -10.70 -1.10
C LEU A 75 -22.88 -12.18 -1.54
N PRO A 76 -23.19 -12.49 -2.81
CA PRO A 76 -22.94 -13.81 -3.36
C PRO A 76 -21.48 -14.26 -3.15
N ARG A 77 -21.26 -15.53 -2.83
CA ARG A 77 -19.92 -16.06 -2.47
C ARG A 77 -18.87 -15.80 -3.54
N ASN A 78 -19.22 -15.97 -4.82
CA ASN A 78 -18.34 -15.67 -5.95
C ASN A 78 -17.92 -14.19 -5.99
N LEU A 79 -18.81 -13.27 -5.62
CA LEU A 79 -18.50 -11.85 -5.54
C LEU A 79 -17.61 -11.53 -4.34
N GLN A 80 -17.83 -12.19 -3.20
CA GLN A 80 -16.95 -12.07 -2.03
C GLN A 80 -15.52 -12.53 -2.35
N GLU A 81 -15.35 -13.69 -3.00
CA GLU A 81 -14.02 -14.19 -3.40
C GLU A 81 -13.34 -13.26 -4.42
N LEU A 82 -14.09 -12.71 -5.39
CA LEU A 82 -13.55 -11.73 -6.33
C LEU A 82 -13.05 -10.46 -5.60
N LEU A 83 -13.87 -9.92 -4.70
CA LEU A 83 -13.53 -8.73 -3.91
C LEU A 83 -12.38 -8.99 -2.96
N LYS A 84 -12.28 -10.20 -2.39
CA LYS A 84 -11.15 -10.64 -1.57
C LYS A 84 -9.85 -10.57 -2.37
N VAL A 85 -9.82 -11.13 -3.59
CA VAL A 85 -8.64 -11.03 -4.46
C VAL A 85 -8.36 -9.58 -4.85
N ALA A 86 -9.39 -8.79 -5.17
CA ALA A 86 -9.23 -7.36 -5.48
C ALA A 86 -8.63 -6.57 -4.30
N SER A 87 -9.03 -6.88 -3.07
CA SER A 87 -8.48 -6.25 -1.86
C SER A 87 -7.01 -6.58 -1.61
N CYS A 88 -6.51 -7.70 -2.16
CA CYS A 88 -5.08 -7.99 -2.14
C CYS A 88 -4.31 -7.10 -3.11
N LEU A 89 -4.94 -6.65 -4.20
CA LEU A 89 -4.32 -5.75 -5.19
C LEU A 89 -4.27 -4.29 -4.71
N GLY A 90 -5.09 -3.95 -3.72
CA GLY A 90 -5.07 -2.65 -3.05
C GLY A 90 -6.44 -1.99 -2.97
N TYR A 91 -6.48 -0.79 -2.40
CA TYR A 91 -7.70 0.02 -2.28
C TYR A 91 -8.30 0.40 -3.65
N ALA A 92 -7.42 0.66 -4.62
CA ALA A 92 -7.79 0.83 -6.02
C ALA A 92 -7.01 -0.19 -6.86
N PHE A 93 -7.68 -0.79 -7.84
CA PHE A 93 -7.12 -1.87 -8.64
C PHE A 93 -7.53 -1.77 -10.11
N GLN A 94 -6.67 -2.25 -11.01
CA GLN A 94 -6.98 -2.35 -12.42
C GLN A 94 -7.77 -3.63 -12.72
N VAL A 95 -8.71 -3.53 -13.66
CA VAL A 95 -9.50 -4.70 -14.08
C VAL A 95 -8.61 -5.77 -14.74
N ASN A 96 -7.57 -5.34 -15.47
CA ASN A 96 -6.65 -6.25 -16.15
C ASN A 96 -5.85 -7.10 -15.15
N ASP A 97 -5.27 -6.47 -14.12
CA ASP A 97 -4.54 -7.18 -13.06
C ASP A 97 -5.45 -8.19 -12.35
N LEU A 98 -6.67 -7.76 -11.98
CA LEU A 98 -7.66 -8.64 -11.35
C LEU A 98 -8.02 -9.83 -12.24
N LYS A 99 -8.27 -9.60 -13.52
CA LYS A 99 -8.57 -10.65 -14.51
C LYS A 99 -7.45 -11.66 -14.61
N LEU A 100 -6.22 -11.18 -14.66
CA LEU A 100 -5.04 -12.01 -14.78
C LEU A 100 -4.88 -12.94 -13.58
N VAL A 101 -4.97 -12.40 -12.37
CA VAL A 101 -4.81 -13.20 -11.16
C VAL A 101 -5.98 -14.15 -10.92
N VAL A 102 -7.22 -13.74 -11.24
CA VAL A 102 -8.38 -14.62 -11.12
C VAL A 102 -8.25 -15.80 -12.09
N THR A 103 -7.92 -15.53 -13.36
CA THR A 103 -7.77 -16.58 -14.37
C THR A 103 -6.70 -17.60 -13.98
N SER A 104 -5.55 -17.14 -13.49
CA SER A 104 -4.44 -18.00 -13.07
C SER A 104 -4.73 -18.80 -11.79
N LEU A 105 -5.50 -18.25 -10.84
CA LEU A 105 -5.94 -19.01 -9.67
C LEU A 105 -6.87 -20.17 -10.05
N HIS A 106 -7.75 -19.97 -11.04
CA HIS A 106 -8.66 -21.01 -11.52
C HIS A 106 -7.97 -22.10 -12.36
N THR A 107 -6.87 -21.79 -13.06
CA THR A 107 -6.09 -22.80 -13.79
C THR A 107 -5.18 -23.61 -12.87
N SER A 108 -4.74 -23.04 -11.74
CA SER A 108 -3.83 -23.69 -10.78
C SER A 108 -4.49 -24.81 -9.96
N ASP A 109 -5.82 -24.77 -9.76
CA ASP A 109 -6.57 -25.82 -9.05
C ASP A 109 -6.91 -27.03 -9.95
N LEU A 110 -6.48 -27.05 -11.23
CA LEU A 110 -6.80 -28.12 -12.19
C LEU A 110 -5.76 -29.24 -12.28
N THR A 111 -4.83 -29.34 -11.33
CA THR A 111 -4.07 -30.59 -11.18
C THR A 111 -4.93 -31.62 -10.45
N GLU A 112 -5.47 -32.54 -11.23
CA GLU A 112 -6.19 -33.77 -10.87
C GLU A 112 -7.73 -33.68 -10.92
N VAL A 113 -8.24 -34.34 -11.96
CA VAL A 113 -9.62 -34.83 -12.17
C VAL A 113 -10.61 -33.85 -12.81
N SER A 114 -11.06 -34.28 -13.99
CA SER A 114 -12.14 -33.75 -14.84
C SER A 114 -11.81 -32.54 -15.72
N ALA A 115 -11.49 -32.89 -16.97
CA ALA A 115 -11.83 -32.12 -18.16
C ALA A 115 -13.35 -31.89 -18.24
N SER A 116 -13.84 -30.91 -17.48
CA SER A 116 -15.02 -30.13 -17.86
C SER A 116 -14.50 -28.87 -18.54
N PRO A 117 -15.16 -28.32 -19.58
CA PRO A 117 -14.73 -27.04 -20.16
C PRO A 117 -14.92 -25.98 -19.08
N VAL A 118 -13.85 -25.68 -18.35
CA VAL A 118 -13.85 -24.66 -17.31
C VAL A 118 -14.23 -23.37 -17.99
N ASN A 119 -15.38 -22.83 -17.61
CA ASN A 119 -15.90 -21.55 -18.07
C ASN A 119 -14.73 -20.57 -18.18
N GLU A 120 -14.41 -20.12 -19.40
CA GLU A 120 -13.52 -18.98 -19.58
C GLU A 120 -14.06 -17.87 -18.70
N ILE A 121 -13.29 -17.48 -17.67
CA ILE A 121 -13.59 -16.28 -16.91
C ILE A 121 -13.29 -15.13 -17.84
N THR A 122 -14.29 -14.80 -18.64
CA THR A 122 -14.21 -13.71 -19.58
C THR A 122 -14.20 -12.40 -18.82
N GLU A 123 -13.55 -11.40 -19.40
CA GLU A 123 -13.58 -10.03 -18.91
C GLU A 123 -15.00 -9.53 -18.64
N THR A 124 -15.96 -9.97 -19.47
CA THR A 124 -17.39 -9.70 -19.33
C THR A 124 -17.95 -10.19 -17.99
N ILE A 125 -17.55 -11.38 -17.53
CA ILE A 125 -18.02 -11.95 -16.27
C ILE A 125 -17.48 -11.13 -15.08
N ILE A 126 -16.19 -10.79 -15.08
CA ILE A 126 -15.57 -9.96 -14.04
C ILE A 126 -16.20 -8.58 -14.01
N LEU A 127 -16.38 -7.93 -15.16
CA LEU A 127 -17.01 -6.61 -15.25
C LEU A 127 -18.47 -6.64 -14.76
N ASN A 128 -19.23 -7.68 -15.03
CA ASN A 128 -20.60 -7.82 -14.54
C ASN A 128 -20.65 -8.01 -13.01
N MET A 129 -19.69 -8.77 -12.46
CA MET A 129 -19.53 -8.91 -11.00
C MET A 129 -19.14 -7.57 -10.36
N LEU A 130 -18.20 -6.82 -10.93
CA LEU A 130 -17.79 -5.50 -10.44
C LEU A 130 -18.93 -4.48 -10.53
N LYS A 131 -19.74 -4.49 -11.60
CA LYS A 131 -20.98 -3.67 -11.67
C LYS A 131 -21.98 -4.04 -10.58
N SER A 132 -22.08 -5.32 -10.24
CA SER A 132 -22.96 -5.77 -9.15
C SER A 132 -22.46 -5.26 -7.79
N ALA A 133 -21.13 -5.26 -7.56
CA ALA A 133 -20.51 -4.67 -6.38
C ALA A 133 -20.66 -3.13 -6.34
N GLU A 134 -20.60 -2.48 -7.50
CA GLU A 134 -20.86 -1.03 -7.64
C GLU A 134 -22.31 -0.68 -7.30
N MET A 135 -23.28 -1.43 -7.80
CA MET A 135 -24.69 -1.30 -7.43
C MET A 135 -24.94 -1.56 -5.94
N ALA A 136 -24.13 -2.42 -5.31
CA ALA A 136 -24.15 -2.66 -3.88
C ALA A 136 -23.45 -1.57 -3.05
N GLY A 137 -22.81 -0.58 -3.70
CA GLY A 137 -22.10 0.51 -3.06
C GLY A 137 -20.76 0.12 -2.44
N VAL A 138 -20.18 -1.02 -2.84
CA VAL A 138 -18.94 -1.58 -2.27
C VAL A 138 -17.71 -1.04 -2.99
N VAL A 139 -17.81 -0.90 -4.31
CA VAL A 139 -16.76 -0.32 -5.16
C VAL A 139 -17.35 0.78 -6.05
N ALA A 140 -16.49 1.66 -6.57
CA ALA A 140 -16.85 2.67 -7.56
C ALA A 140 -15.95 2.55 -8.80
N ALA A 141 -16.53 2.71 -9.98
CA ALA A 141 -15.77 2.66 -11.23
C ALA A 141 -15.18 4.03 -11.59
N SER A 142 -13.85 4.09 -11.75
CA SER A 142 -13.17 5.24 -12.37
C SER A 142 -13.02 5.00 -13.86
N ARG A 143 -14.00 5.44 -14.66
CA ARG A 143 -14.02 5.21 -16.11
C ARG A 143 -12.81 5.78 -16.85
N ARG A 144 -12.22 6.87 -16.33
CA ARG A 144 -11.03 7.50 -16.93
C ARG A 144 -9.77 6.65 -16.76
N LEU A 145 -9.66 5.95 -15.62
CA LEU A 145 -8.45 5.20 -15.26
C LEU A 145 -8.60 3.69 -15.50
N ARG A 146 -9.79 3.23 -15.94
CA ARG A 146 -10.13 1.79 -16.03
C ARG A 146 -9.86 1.02 -14.72
N THR A 147 -9.98 1.73 -13.60
CA THR A 147 -9.83 1.17 -12.25
C THR A 147 -11.16 1.11 -11.54
N PHE A 148 -11.21 0.23 -10.55
CA PHE A 148 -12.22 0.27 -9.49
C PHE A 148 -11.53 0.61 -8.18
N GLU A 149 -12.25 1.29 -7.30
CA GLU A 149 -11.80 1.56 -5.94
C GLU A 149 -12.87 1.16 -4.94
N PHE A 150 -12.48 0.75 -3.74
CA PHE A 150 -13.44 0.58 -2.66
C PHE A 150 -14.05 1.94 -2.30
N THR A 151 -15.34 1.97 -1.96
CA THR A 151 -16.05 3.23 -1.68
C THR A 151 -15.66 3.85 -0.34
N HIS A 152 -15.09 3.05 0.57
CA HIS A 152 -14.70 3.47 1.91
C HIS A 152 -13.65 2.52 2.50
N ASP A 153 -12.70 3.05 3.28
CA ASP A 153 -11.71 2.30 4.07
C ASP A 153 -12.30 1.13 4.87
N ARG A 154 -13.43 1.31 5.57
CA ARG A 154 -14.05 0.24 6.35
C ARG A 154 -14.57 -0.91 5.49
N VAL A 155 -14.97 -0.62 4.26
CA VAL A 155 -15.40 -1.66 3.30
C VAL A 155 -14.18 -2.42 2.81
N TYR A 156 -13.13 -1.70 2.45
CA TYR A 156 -11.83 -2.30 2.11
C TYR A 156 -11.35 -3.19 3.26
N ASP A 157 -11.28 -2.68 4.49
CA ASP A 157 -10.83 -3.41 5.68
C ASP A 157 -11.67 -4.69 5.88
N ALA A 158 -12.99 -4.59 5.82
CA ALA A 158 -13.88 -5.74 6.02
C ALA A 158 -13.70 -6.82 4.94
N VAL A 159 -13.51 -6.42 3.68
CA VAL A 159 -13.20 -7.36 2.59
C VAL A 159 -11.81 -7.96 2.81
N HIS A 160 -10.83 -7.13 3.14
CA HIS A 160 -9.44 -7.53 3.29
C HIS A 160 -9.21 -8.45 4.50
N GLU A 161 -9.99 -8.29 5.56
CA GLU A 161 -10.02 -9.20 6.72
C GLU A 161 -10.46 -10.62 6.30
N THR A 162 -11.31 -10.77 5.27
CA THR A 162 -11.71 -12.10 4.75
C THR A 162 -10.58 -12.87 4.06
N VAL A 163 -9.47 -12.18 3.75
CA VAL A 163 -8.23 -12.86 3.33
C VAL A 163 -7.74 -13.81 4.43
N GLY A 164 -8.04 -13.49 5.70
CA GLY A 164 -7.59 -14.23 6.86
C GLY A 164 -6.14 -13.95 7.18
N ASN A 165 -5.57 -14.75 8.07
CA ASN A 165 -4.18 -14.65 8.55
C ASN A 165 -3.48 -16.01 8.45
N GLY A 166 -2.15 -16.00 8.50
CA GLY A 166 -1.33 -17.20 8.54
C GLY A 166 -1.05 -17.82 7.16
N LEU A 167 -0.78 -19.13 7.14
CA LEU A 167 -0.19 -19.82 5.99
C LEU A 167 -0.95 -19.62 4.67
N GLY A 168 -2.28 -19.70 4.71
CA GLY A 168 -3.12 -19.55 3.51
C GLY A 168 -3.07 -18.15 2.91
N ARG A 169 -2.98 -17.11 3.77
CA ARG A 169 -2.82 -15.71 3.35
C ARG A 169 -1.50 -15.54 2.61
N ASP A 170 -0.39 -15.97 3.21
CA ASP A 170 0.94 -15.80 2.63
C ASP A 170 1.08 -16.53 1.28
N LEU A 171 0.51 -17.74 1.17
CA LEU A 171 0.46 -18.49 -0.08
C LEU A 171 -0.38 -17.78 -1.16
N LEU A 172 -1.51 -17.19 -0.79
CA LEU A 172 -2.32 -16.40 -1.72
C LEU A 172 -1.52 -15.21 -2.26
N TYR A 173 -0.94 -14.40 -1.38
CA TYR A 173 -0.11 -13.25 -1.80
C TYR A 173 1.05 -13.66 -2.70
N LEU A 174 1.74 -14.75 -2.36
CA LEU A 174 2.82 -15.29 -3.17
C LEU A 174 2.34 -15.71 -4.56
N LYS A 175 1.19 -16.40 -4.64
CA LYS A 175 0.57 -16.78 -5.93
C LYS A 175 0.24 -15.54 -6.75
N LEU A 176 -0.48 -14.57 -6.18
CA LEU A 176 -0.86 -13.33 -6.87
C LEU A 176 0.37 -12.56 -7.40
N GLY A 177 1.39 -12.39 -6.56
CA GLY A 177 2.62 -11.70 -6.96
C GLY A 177 3.37 -12.41 -8.08
N ARG A 178 3.46 -13.76 -8.04
CA ARG A 178 4.09 -14.55 -9.11
C ARG A 178 3.31 -14.48 -10.42
N CYS A 179 1.97 -14.53 -10.35
CA CYS A 179 1.12 -14.44 -11.52
C CYS A 179 1.31 -13.10 -12.25
N LEU A 180 1.30 -11.99 -11.52
CA LEU A 180 1.54 -10.67 -12.10
C LEU A 180 2.99 -10.46 -12.56
N ALA A 181 3.97 -11.07 -11.87
CA ALA A 181 5.36 -11.02 -12.31
C ALA A 181 5.55 -11.71 -13.67
N ALA A 182 4.97 -12.90 -13.85
CA ALA A 182 5.12 -13.69 -15.06
C ALA A 182 4.50 -13.02 -16.30
N SER A 183 3.47 -12.21 -16.14
CA SER A 183 2.82 -11.53 -17.25
C SER A 183 3.53 -10.27 -17.73
N ASN A 184 4.32 -9.63 -16.86
CA ASN A 184 5.05 -8.42 -17.22
C ASN A 184 6.32 -8.70 -18.03
N ASP A 185 6.80 -9.95 -18.04
CA ASP A 185 7.96 -10.32 -18.85
C ASP A 185 7.63 -10.35 -20.36
N ASP A 186 6.33 -10.38 -20.73
CA ASP A 186 5.85 -10.55 -22.11
C ASP A 186 5.32 -9.26 -22.79
N ASP A 187 5.14 -8.15 -22.07
CA ASP A 187 4.48 -6.94 -22.61
C ASP A 187 5.24 -5.64 -22.24
N GLU A 188 5.96 -5.07 -23.22
CA GLU A 188 6.70 -3.79 -23.09
C GLU A 188 5.77 -2.56 -22.97
N SER A 189 4.43 -2.71 -23.06
CA SER A 189 3.52 -1.62 -23.45
C SER A 189 2.55 -1.06 -22.39
N VAL A 190 2.60 -1.46 -21.12
CA VAL A 190 1.69 -0.94 -20.08
C VAL A 190 2.47 -0.42 -18.89
N ASP A 191 2.14 0.81 -18.44
CA ASP A 191 2.68 1.54 -17.25
C ASP A 191 3.34 0.62 -16.19
N SER A 192 4.61 0.28 -16.42
CA SER A 192 5.28 -0.85 -15.75
C SER A 192 5.58 -0.57 -14.27
N GLU A 193 5.50 0.70 -13.88
CA GLU A 193 5.93 1.19 -12.58
C GLU A 193 4.93 0.91 -11.45
N ILE A 194 3.63 1.11 -11.70
CA ILE A 194 2.56 0.79 -10.73
C ILE A 194 2.51 -0.74 -10.53
N SER A 195 2.73 -1.48 -11.62
CA SER A 195 2.82 -2.94 -11.58
C SER A 195 4.01 -3.42 -10.77
N ALA A 196 5.18 -2.77 -10.89
CA ALA A 196 6.37 -3.15 -10.13
C ALA A 196 6.18 -3.03 -8.61
N TYR A 197 5.58 -1.95 -8.12
CA TYR A 197 5.34 -1.74 -6.68
C TYR A 197 4.33 -2.73 -6.12
N LEU A 198 3.23 -2.93 -6.86
CA LEU A 198 2.20 -3.89 -6.49
C LEU A 198 2.78 -5.30 -6.39
N ILE A 199 3.49 -5.75 -7.42
CA ILE A 199 4.11 -7.08 -7.44
C ILE A 199 5.11 -7.24 -6.30
N THR A 200 5.99 -6.26 -6.08
CA THR A 200 6.97 -6.32 -4.98
C THR A 200 6.27 -6.40 -3.62
N SER A 201 5.19 -5.63 -3.42
CA SER A 201 4.40 -5.67 -2.18
C SER A 201 3.71 -7.03 -1.97
N LEU A 202 3.07 -7.58 -3.00
CA LEU A 202 2.45 -8.92 -2.95
C LEU A 202 3.48 -10.01 -2.61
N LEU A 203 4.64 -10.00 -3.28
CA LEU A 203 5.71 -10.95 -3.01
C LEU A 203 6.29 -10.80 -1.60
N ASN A 204 6.41 -9.56 -1.09
CA ASN A 204 6.82 -9.29 0.28
C ASN A 204 5.86 -9.91 1.31
N GLN A 205 4.54 -9.79 1.09
CA GLN A 205 3.54 -10.41 1.96
C GLN A 205 3.62 -11.95 1.94
N GLY A 206 3.97 -12.54 0.79
CA GLY A 206 4.16 -13.99 0.65
C GLY A 206 5.55 -14.53 1.03
N SER A 207 6.49 -13.65 1.41
CA SER A 207 7.91 -14.00 1.54
C SER A 207 8.23 -15.06 2.60
N SER A 208 7.35 -15.27 3.58
CA SER A 208 7.49 -16.34 4.59
C SER A 208 7.45 -17.75 3.99
N ARG A 209 6.95 -17.87 2.75
CA ARG A 209 6.81 -19.13 1.99
C ARG A 209 7.90 -19.32 0.94
N MET A 210 8.79 -18.36 0.80
CA MET A 210 9.91 -18.42 -0.14
C MET A 210 11.11 -19.13 0.48
N CYS A 211 11.85 -19.88 -0.33
CA CYS A 211 13.17 -20.37 0.10
C CYS A 211 14.17 -19.21 0.20
N GLN A 212 15.33 -19.45 0.81
CA GLN A 212 16.35 -18.40 1.01
C GLN A 212 16.80 -17.76 -0.31
N PHE A 213 17.02 -18.56 -1.35
CA PHE A 213 17.40 -18.05 -2.67
C PHE A 213 16.35 -17.10 -3.26
N GLU A 214 15.07 -17.46 -3.18
CA GLU A 214 13.97 -16.60 -3.62
C GLU A 214 13.85 -15.32 -2.77
N ARG A 215 14.10 -15.40 -1.47
CA ARG A 215 14.10 -14.23 -0.57
C ARG A 215 15.23 -13.25 -0.92
N ILE A 216 16.41 -13.74 -1.29
CA ILE A 216 17.50 -12.89 -1.78
C ILE A 216 17.12 -12.23 -3.12
N ALA A 217 16.53 -12.97 -4.05
CA ALA A 217 16.03 -12.39 -5.30
C ALA A 217 14.98 -11.30 -5.03
N LEU A 218 14.07 -11.53 -4.09
CA LEU A 218 13.09 -10.53 -3.66
C LEU A 218 13.76 -9.34 -2.93
N ALA A 219 14.84 -9.55 -2.18
CA ALA A 219 15.59 -8.46 -1.56
C ALA A 219 16.22 -7.53 -2.62
N ARG A 220 16.78 -8.10 -3.70
CA ARG A 220 17.28 -7.33 -4.86
C ARG A 220 16.16 -6.56 -5.54
N ARG A 221 14.99 -7.20 -5.74
CA ARG A 221 13.81 -6.52 -6.27
C ARG A 221 13.35 -5.36 -5.39
N ASN A 222 13.36 -5.54 -4.06
CA ASN A 222 13.05 -4.48 -3.11
C ASN A 222 14.02 -3.31 -3.21
N LEU A 223 15.32 -3.58 -3.35
CA LEU A 223 16.34 -2.54 -3.55
C LEU A 223 16.06 -1.71 -4.81
N THR A 224 15.81 -2.37 -5.96
CA THR A 224 15.45 -1.68 -7.21
C THR A 224 14.18 -0.84 -7.03
N THR A 225 13.15 -1.42 -6.40
CA THR A 225 11.87 -0.74 -6.15
C THR A 225 12.05 0.46 -5.22
N ALA A 226 12.87 0.34 -4.19
CA ALA A 226 13.17 1.41 -3.23
C ALA A 226 13.91 2.57 -3.90
N LYS A 227 14.90 2.27 -4.76
CA LYS A 227 15.63 3.30 -5.51
C LYS A 227 14.74 4.05 -6.49
N ASP A 228 13.84 3.36 -7.18
CA ASP A 228 12.85 4.00 -8.06
C ASP A 228 11.90 4.92 -7.25
N ALA A 229 11.38 4.43 -6.13
CA ALA A 229 10.54 5.23 -5.24
C ALA A 229 11.28 6.45 -4.69
N LEU A 230 12.56 6.30 -4.32
CA LEU A 230 13.41 7.39 -3.86
C LEU A 230 13.63 8.44 -4.96
N ALA A 231 13.90 8.02 -6.20
CA ALA A 231 14.06 8.93 -7.35
C ALA A 231 12.79 9.76 -7.63
N LYS A 232 11.62 9.25 -7.24
CA LYS A 232 10.32 9.92 -7.35
C LYS A 232 9.90 10.67 -6.08
N CYS A 233 10.81 10.80 -5.10
CA CYS A 233 10.55 11.42 -3.81
C CYS A 233 9.41 10.74 -3.00
N ALA A 234 9.10 9.46 -3.28
CA ALA A 234 8.13 8.67 -2.53
C ALA A 234 8.80 8.03 -1.30
N PHE A 235 9.28 8.88 -0.38
CA PHE A 235 10.17 8.49 0.72
C PHE A 235 9.60 7.40 1.64
N ASP A 236 8.29 7.44 1.94
CA ASP A 236 7.66 6.41 2.78
C ASP A 236 7.68 5.04 2.11
N ARG A 237 7.36 4.96 0.81
CA ARG A 237 7.42 3.70 0.04
C ARG A 237 8.85 3.21 -0.11
N ALA A 238 9.78 4.12 -0.41
CA ALA A 238 11.20 3.78 -0.51
C ALA A 238 11.72 3.20 0.82
N THR A 239 11.31 3.78 1.94
CA THR A 239 11.60 3.30 3.29
C THR A 239 11.05 1.88 3.50
N GLU A 240 9.77 1.66 3.18
CA GLU A 240 9.14 0.34 3.34
C GLU A 240 9.89 -0.75 2.56
N PHE A 241 10.15 -0.51 1.27
CA PHE A 241 10.83 -1.48 0.41
C PHE A 241 12.28 -1.74 0.84
N VAL A 242 13.06 -0.71 1.19
CA VAL A 242 14.45 -0.93 1.60
C VAL A 242 14.53 -1.74 2.90
N HIS A 243 13.66 -1.47 3.88
CA HIS A 243 13.61 -2.22 5.13
C HIS A 243 13.18 -3.67 4.91
N ARG A 244 12.24 -3.90 3.98
CA ARG A 244 11.86 -5.26 3.59
C ARG A 244 13.00 -5.99 2.91
N GLY A 245 13.72 -5.34 2.01
CA GLY A 245 14.95 -5.86 1.40
C GLY A 245 15.96 -6.31 2.46
N ILE A 246 16.28 -5.46 3.43
CA ILE A 246 17.21 -5.79 4.53
C ILE A 246 16.72 -7.01 5.32
N SER A 247 15.42 -7.05 5.67
CA SER A 247 14.86 -8.16 6.48
C SER A 247 14.82 -9.52 5.77
N LEU A 248 14.96 -9.52 4.44
CA LEU A 248 14.95 -10.74 3.63
C LEU A 248 16.33 -11.37 3.52
N VAL A 249 17.40 -10.61 3.75
CA VAL A 249 18.78 -11.11 3.73
C VAL A 249 19.12 -11.76 5.10
N PRO A 250 19.61 -13.00 5.13
CA PRO A 250 20.07 -13.65 6.36
C PRO A 250 21.23 -12.89 7.01
N LYS A 251 21.13 -12.64 8.33
CA LYS A 251 22.08 -11.79 9.05
C LYS A 251 23.52 -12.32 9.04
N ASP A 252 23.67 -13.63 9.09
CA ASP A 252 24.93 -14.36 9.04
C ASP A 252 25.61 -14.29 7.67
N ALA A 253 24.82 -14.24 6.58
CA ALA A 253 25.32 -14.15 5.21
C ALA A 253 25.45 -12.71 4.69
N MET A 254 24.76 -11.74 5.31
CA MET A 254 24.56 -10.37 4.83
C MET A 254 25.84 -9.66 4.39
N TRP A 255 26.83 -9.53 5.28
CA TRP A 255 28.07 -8.79 4.99
C TRP A 255 29.21 -9.67 4.44
N MET A 256 28.97 -10.98 4.28
CA MET A 256 29.96 -11.94 3.76
C MET A 256 29.63 -12.36 2.33
N GLU A 257 28.50 -13.05 2.16
CA GLU A 257 28.06 -13.65 0.89
C GLU A 257 27.27 -12.66 0.04
N GLU A 258 26.35 -11.92 0.66
CA GLU A 258 25.47 -10.95 -0.02
C GLU A 258 25.99 -9.50 0.11
N TYR A 259 27.31 -9.33 0.15
CA TYR A 259 27.97 -8.07 0.50
C TYR A 259 27.49 -6.87 -0.32
N ASP A 260 27.47 -6.97 -1.65
CA ASP A 260 27.07 -5.85 -2.52
C ASP A 260 25.61 -5.45 -2.28
N LEU A 261 24.74 -6.45 -2.11
CA LEU A 261 23.32 -6.23 -1.82
C LEU A 261 23.13 -5.57 -0.45
N ALA A 262 23.84 -6.06 0.57
CA ALA A 262 23.80 -5.47 1.91
C ALA A 262 24.31 -4.03 1.91
N LEU A 263 25.46 -3.79 1.27
CA LEU A 263 26.05 -2.46 1.15
C LEU A 263 25.07 -1.47 0.54
N GLU A 264 24.44 -1.82 -0.58
CA GLU A 264 23.50 -0.94 -1.27
C GLU A 264 22.20 -0.74 -0.48
N LEU A 265 21.63 -1.79 0.10
CA LEU A 265 20.43 -1.69 0.94
C LEU A 265 20.65 -0.75 2.13
N HIS A 266 21.74 -0.92 2.88
CA HIS A 266 22.03 -0.09 4.04
C HIS A 266 22.40 1.34 3.63
N THR A 267 23.06 1.53 2.48
CA THR A 267 23.34 2.88 1.96
C THR A 267 22.06 3.63 1.62
N VAL A 268 21.11 2.99 0.92
CA VAL A 268 19.81 3.60 0.60
C VAL A 268 18.99 3.86 1.87
N ALA A 269 19.01 2.92 2.84
CA ALA A 269 18.33 3.10 4.11
C ALA A 269 18.90 4.26 4.93
N ALA A 270 20.23 4.43 4.95
CA ALA A 270 20.90 5.56 5.61
C ALA A 270 20.48 6.91 5.00
N GLN A 271 20.41 7.01 3.67
CA GLN A 271 19.97 8.22 2.97
C GLN A 271 18.50 8.55 3.29
N LEU A 272 17.62 7.55 3.32
CA LEU A 272 16.21 7.75 3.67
C LEU A 272 16.03 8.17 5.12
N ALA A 273 16.80 7.56 6.03
CA ALA A 273 16.80 7.88 7.45
C ALA A 273 17.23 9.35 7.70
N SER A 274 18.30 9.82 7.04
CA SER A 274 18.77 11.20 7.19
C SER A 274 17.74 12.23 6.71
N VAL A 275 17.09 11.99 5.57
CA VAL A 275 16.02 12.86 5.03
C VAL A 275 14.83 12.95 5.99
N ARG A 276 14.54 11.88 6.73
CA ARG A 276 13.43 11.84 7.70
C ARG A 276 13.78 12.43 9.07
N GLY A 277 15.01 12.88 9.27
CA GLY A 277 15.44 13.47 10.55
C GLY A 277 15.72 12.44 11.65
N SER A 278 15.77 11.15 11.32
CA SER A 278 16.07 10.07 12.27
C SER A 278 17.39 9.42 11.86
N PRO A 279 18.53 9.72 12.51
CA PRO A 279 19.78 9.06 12.20
C PRO A 279 19.68 7.60 12.62
N ASP A 280 19.26 6.75 11.70
CA ASP A 280 19.17 5.31 11.90
C ASP A 280 20.58 4.70 11.77
N ASP A 281 20.81 3.55 12.42
CA ASP A 281 22.15 2.96 12.54
C ASP A 281 22.74 2.45 11.20
N PHE A 282 21.96 2.49 10.11
CA PHE A 282 22.36 2.03 8.78
C PHE A 282 23.64 2.69 8.25
N ALA A 283 23.84 3.98 8.51
CA ALA A 283 25.08 4.65 8.08
C ALA A 283 26.30 4.09 8.82
N ASN A 284 26.15 3.74 10.11
CA ASN A 284 27.22 3.13 10.89
C ASN A 284 27.52 1.71 10.41
N GLU A 285 26.49 0.94 10.08
CA GLU A 285 26.64 -0.41 9.50
C GLU A 285 27.49 -0.37 8.22
N VAL A 286 27.20 0.56 7.30
CA VAL A 286 28.01 0.73 6.07
C VAL A 286 29.45 1.11 6.40
N ILE A 287 29.68 1.98 7.39
CA ILE A 287 31.03 2.40 7.80
C ILE A 287 31.83 1.24 8.41
N ILE A 288 31.19 0.41 9.23
CA ILE A 288 31.80 -0.73 9.94
C ILE A 288 32.14 -1.85 8.94
N HIS A 289 31.20 -2.18 8.05
CA HIS A 289 31.33 -3.33 7.17
C HIS A 289 31.92 -3.03 5.79
N GLY A 290 32.01 -1.76 5.39
CA GLY A 290 32.59 -1.36 4.12
C GLY A 290 34.06 -1.79 3.98
N ARG A 291 34.35 -2.58 2.93
CA ARG A 291 35.66 -3.22 2.69
C ARG A 291 36.71 -2.25 2.14
N CYS A 292 36.29 -1.13 1.55
CA CYS A 292 37.20 -0.12 1.04
C CYS A 292 36.70 1.30 1.31
N PHE A 293 37.52 2.31 0.96
CA PHE A 293 37.15 3.71 1.09
C PHE A 293 35.86 4.05 0.31
N ARG A 294 35.77 3.57 -0.94
CA ARG A 294 34.64 3.85 -1.85
C ARG A 294 33.31 3.35 -1.29
N ASP A 295 33.30 2.21 -0.62
CA ASP A 295 32.09 1.61 -0.03
C ASP A 295 31.56 2.45 1.13
N ARG A 296 32.47 3.04 1.93
CA ARG A 296 32.12 3.83 3.12
C ARG A 296 31.74 5.27 2.78
N LEU A 297 32.24 5.80 1.67
CA LEU A 297 32.05 7.19 1.25
C LEU A 297 30.58 7.65 1.25
N PRO A 298 29.61 6.91 0.67
CA PRO A 298 28.20 7.32 0.70
C PRO A 298 27.62 7.50 2.10
N ALA A 299 28.03 6.67 3.06
CA ALA A 299 27.56 6.77 4.44
C ALA A 299 28.18 7.96 5.18
N TYR A 300 29.47 8.25 4.94
CA TYR A 300 30.10 9.48 5.46
C TYR A 300 29.44 10.73 4.89
N ILE A 301 29.21 10.80 3.57
CA ILE A 301 28.47 11.92 2.94
C ILE A 301 27.10 12.09 3.61
N THR A 302 26.35 10.99 3.75
CA THR A 302 25.02 11.02 4.39
C THR A 302 25.06 11.60 5.80
N LYS A 303 26.05 11.22 6.62
CA LYS A 303 26.22 11.76 7.99
C LYS A 303 26.65 13.23 7.98
N ILE A 304 27.55 13.62 7.07
CA ILE A 304 28.00 15.02 6.92
C ILE A 304 26.83 15.91 6.52
N ASP A 305 26.03 15.50 5.54
CA ASP A 305 24.85 16.24 5.09
C ASP A 305 23.82 16.40 6.22
N PHE A 306 23.54 15.32 6.96
CA PHE A 306 22.66 15.37 8.11
C PHE A 306 23.14 16.33 9.20
N LEU A 307 24.42 16.29 9.56
CA LEU A 307 25.02 17.22 10.51
C LEU A 307 24.93 18.67 10.00
N GLY A 308 25.16 18.89 8.70
CA GLY A 308 25.00 20.19 8.06
C GLY A 308 23.57 20.73 8.14
N TRP A 309 22.56 19.90 7.84
CA TRP A 309 21.15 20.30 7.90
C TRP A 309 20.66 20.54 9.34
N THR A 310 21.24 19.85 10.32
CA THR A 310 20.92 20.02 11.75
C THR A 310 21.74 21.12 12.44
N GLY A 311 22.63 21.81 11.72
CA GLY A 311 23.40 22.94 12.22
C GLY A 311 24.71 22.57 12.95
N HIS A 312 25.09 21.30 12.98
CA HIS A 312 26.33 20.80 13.58
C HIS A 312 27.51 20.91 12.61
N PHE A 313 27.79 22.11 12.12
CA PHE A 313 28.78 22.34 11.06
C PHE A 313 30.21 21.94 11.44
N ASP A 314 30.61 22.17 12.70
CA ASP A 314 31.95 21.82 13.18
C ASP A 314 32.15 20.29 13.22
N ASP A 315 31.10 19.55 13.59
CA ASP A 315 31.12 18.08 13.59
C ASP A 315 31.11 17.53 12.16
N ALA A 316 30.32 18.13 11.26
CA ALA A 316 30.30 17.79 9.84
C ALA A 316 31.69 17.98 9.20
N MET A 317 32.33 19.11 9.49
CA MET A 317 33.68 19.43 9.02
C MET A 317 34.71 18.47 9.58
N SER A 318 34.67 18.20 10.89
CA SER A 318 35.59 17.28 11.54
C SER A 318 35.46 15.87 10.94
N LEU A 319 34.24 15.38 10.77
CA LEU A 319 33.96 14.07 10.17
C LEU A 319 34.48 13.96 8.74
N GLY A 320 34.31 15.00 7.92
CA GLY A 320 34.83 15.04 6.55
C GLY A 320 36.36 15.05 6.49
N LEU A 321 37.02 15.84 7.34
CA LEU A 321 38.48 15.90 7.41
C LEU A 321 39.09 14.58 7.90
N ASP A 322 38.52 13.98 8.94
CA ASP A 322 38.98 12.69 9.48
C ASP A 322 38.80 11.56 8.45
N PHE A 323 37.78 11.65 7.60
CA PHE A 323 37.59 10.71 6.51
C PHE A 323 38.58 10.92 5.35
N LEU A 324 38.87 12.17 4.97
CA LEU A 324 39.87 12.49 3.93
C LEU A 324 41.30 12.09 4.33
N GLU A 325 41.63 12.17 5.63
CA GLU A 325 42.92 11.72 6.13
C GLU A 325 43.16 10.22 5.84
N GLN A 326 42.09 9.40 5.77
CA GLN A 326 42.18 7.99 5.37
C GLN A 326 42.61 7.78 3.91
N LEU A 327 42.50 8.81 3.05
CA LEU A 327 43.07 8.82 1.69
C LEU A 327 44.51 9.33 1.65
N GLY A 328 45.09 9.73 2.79
CA GLY A 328 46.38 10.40 2.87
C GLY A 328 46.31 11.91 2.59
N GLU A 329 45.10 12.47 2.42
CA GLU A 329 44.89 13.89 2.19
C GLU A 329 44.77 14.64 3.52
N THR A 330 45.88 15.20 3.99
CA THR A 330 45.90 15.96 5.25
C THR A 330 45.53 17.42 5.01
N ILE A 331 44.26 17.76 5.23
CA ILE A 331 43.78 19.14 5.17
C ILE A 331 43.81 19.74 6.59
N PRO A 332 44.53 20.85 6.83
CA PRO A 332 44.61 21.45 8.16
C PRO A 332 43.24 22.00 8.57
N ARG A 333 42.77 21.62 9.78
CA ARG A 333 41.48 22.07 10.36
C ARG A 333 41.32 23.59 10.44
N LYS A 334 42.44 24.33 10.49
CA LYS A 334 42.47 25.81 10.47
C LYS A 334 43.53 26.27 9.46
N PRO A 335 43.21 26.32 8.15
CA PRO A 335 44.18 26.71 7.14
C PRO A 335 44.51 28.20 7.27
N SER A 336 45.78 28.57 7.09
CA SER A 336 46.16 29.98 7.00
C SER A 336 45.74 30.56 5.64
N LYS A 337 45.47 31.87 5.58
CA LYS A 337 45.13 32.54 4.30
C LYS A 337 46.19 32.34 3.22
N VAL A 338 47.46 32.24 3.62
CA VAL A 338 48.60 31.99 2.72
C VAL A 338 48.52 30.59 2.12
N ARG A 339 48.20 29.57 2.91
CA ARG A 339 48.03 28.19 2.41
C ARG A 339 46.86 28.11 1.44
N VAL A 340 45.73 28.76 1.75
CA VAL A 340 44.56 28.79 0.85
C VAL A 340 44.92 29.44 -0.49
N ALA A 341 45.63 30.58 -0.47
CA ALA A 341 46.06 31.25 -1.70
C ALA A 341 47.03 30.40 -2.54
N TYR A 342 47.94 29.68 -1.88
CA TYR A 342 48.88 28.75 -2.52
C TYR A 342 48.14 27.59 -3.22
N GLU A 343 47.24 26.91 -2.53
CA GLU A 343 46.47 25.78 -3.10
C GLU A 343 45.58 26.23 -4.27
N TRP A 344 44.92 27.39 -4.14
CA TRP A 344 44.10 27.95 -5.22
C TRP A 344 44.93 28.23 -6.49
N ALA A 345 46.16 28.72 -6.34
CA ALA A 345 47.05 28.94 -7.47
C ALA A 345 47.47 27.62 -8.15
N MET A 346 47.71 26.56 -7.37
CA MET A 346 48.04 25.23 -7.87
C MET A 346 46.90 24.62 -8.69
N THR A 347 45.65 24.76 -8.24
CA THR A 347 44.47 24.22 -8.96
C THR A 347 44.20 24.87 -10.33
N LYS A 348 44.77 26.04 -10.62
CA LYS A 348 44.65 26.72 -11.92
C LYS A 348 45.71 26.31 -12.95
N GLN A 349 46.74 25.57 -12.52
CA GLN A 349 47.84 25.14 -13.39
C GLN A 349 47.66 23.73 -13.95
N THR A 350 46.71 22.97 -13.42
CA THR A 350 46.18 21.71 -13.95
C THR A 350 44.95 21.96 -14.79
#